data_AF-A0A7W0JC18-F1
#
_entry.id   AF-A0A7W0JC18-F1
#
_cell.length_a   1.000
_cell.length_b   1.000
_cell.length_c   1.000
_cell.angle_alpha   90.00
_cell.angle_beta   90.00
_cell.angle_gamma   90.00
#
_symmetry.space_group_name_H-M   'P 1'
#
loop_
_entity.id
_entity.type
_entity.pdbx_description
1 polymer ?
#
loop_
_entity_poly.entity_id
_entity_poly.type
_entity_poly.pdbx_seq_one_letter_code
_entity_poly.pdbx_strand_id
1 'polypeptide(L)'
;MEKQTIDLILPTVRVELINKEFLKEQGIGNIKLIKIENDQIIQEEVSLFEYGKELRLINPFPLDQKEFYTLLSHTNPLVACTGDHSLSEAISFDRLPFYELRDMKLAFQTNLIALAERVGKAPFYLKQYFKELFKIYDRNQERMIDLLKKYDDLFEMEKAYYNRDFNDLKGKQFKLIKSSLIIANLLQQPELTDEFHALNQLIKSQYSFNETLICLVEQQLAFSSCPDLKNFEQQTQEKYLTNQITLIQSVELLTEKIKKVTTATL
;
A
#
# COMPACT_ATOMS: atom_id res chain seq x y z
N MET A 1 -2.81 28.51 24.73
CA MET A 1 -3.16 27.13 24.33
C MET A 1 -2.21 26.73 23.22
N GLU A 2 -1.61 25.54 23.29
CA GLU A 2 -0.82 25.03 22.17
C GLU A 2 -1.70 24.89 20.92
N LYS A 3 -1.21 25.37 19.78
CA LYS A 3 -1.87 25.22 18.49
C LYS A 3 -1.80 23.74 18.12
N GLN A 4 -2.94 23.06 18.02
CA GLN A 4 -2.97 21.65 17.61
C GLN A 4 -2.50 21.55 16.15
N THR A 5 -1.47 20.73 15.91
CA THR A 5 -0.90 20.47 14.59
C THR A 5 -1.35 19.12 14.04
N ILE A 6 -1.61 19.07 12.74
CA ILE A 6 -1.92 17.84 11.99
C ILE A 6 -0.90 17.72 10.88
N ASP A 7 -0.15 16.63 10.86
CA ASP A 7 0.91 16.41 9.88
C ASP A 7 0.47 15.41 8.83
N LEU A 8 0.61 15.79 7.56
CA LEU A 8 0.51 14.89 6.43
C LEU A 8 1.82 14.94 5.66
N ILE A 9 2.39 13.76 5.41
CA ILE A 9 3.63 13.63 4.64
C ILE A 9 3.29 13.14 3.24
N LEU A 10 3.63 13.92 2.22
CA LEU A 10 3.27 13.64 0.83
C LEU A 10 4.19 14.32 -0.20
N PRO A 11 4.44 13.69 -1.37
CA PRO A 11 5.47 14.10 -2.33
C PRO A 11 5.19 15.40 -3.08
N THR A 12 3.93 15.79 -3.28
CA THR A 12 3.58 17.07 -3.92
C THR A 12 2.17 17.46 -3.55
N VAL A 13 1.97 18.73 -3.19
CA VAL A 13 0.62 19.27 -2.93
C VAL A 13 0.41 20.56 -3.68
N ARG A 14 -0.73 20.63 -4.36
CA ARG A 14 -1.28 21.84 -4.93
C ARG A 14 -2.36 22.37 -3.99
N VAL A 15 -2.05 23.40 -3.20
CA VAL A 15 -2.98 23.93 -2.18
C VAL A 15 -4.25 24.50 -2.80
N GLU A 16 -4.19 24.92 -4.07
CA GLU A 16 -5.35 25.32 -4.85
C GLU A 16 -6.37 24.19 -5.07
N LEU A 17 -5.97 22.92 -4.97
CA LEU A 17 -6.87 21.77 -5.11
C LEU A 17 -7.52 21.36 -3.78
N ILE A 18 -7.11 21.95 -2.66
CA ILE A 18 -7.62 21.63 -1.34
C ILE A 18 -8.96 22.34 -1.13
N ASN A 19 -9.96 21.61 -0.64
CA ASN A 19 -11.25 22.19 -0.27
C ASN A 19 -11.11 23.01 1.03
N LYS A 20 -10.83 24.31 0.87
CA LYS A 20 -10.61 25.25 1.98
C LYS A 20 -11.83 25.40 2.88
N GLU A 21 -13.05 25.37 2.35
CA GLU A 21 -14.27 25.49 3.16
C GLU A 21 -14.46 24.28 4.06
N PHE A 22 -14.26 23.07 3.52
CA PHE A 22 -14.27 21.85 4.35
C PHE A 22 -13.23 21.93 5.47
N LEU A 23 -12.00 22.38 5.17
CA LEU A 23 -10.96 22.53 6.21
C LEU A 23 -11.37 23.54 7.29
N LYS A 24 -12.03 24.64 6.92
CA LYS A 24 -12.58 25.59 7.89
C LYS A 24 -13.63 24.95 8.80
N GLU A 25 -14.55 24.16 8.23
CA GLU A 25 -15.55 23.41 8.98
C GLU A 25 -14.91 22.41 9.97
N GLN A 26 -13.72 21.87 9.65
CA GLN A 26 -12.95 20.99 10.54
C GLN A 26 -12.10 21.76 11.59
N GLY A 27 -12.17 23.09 11.59
CA GLY A 27 -11.45 23.95 12.52
C GLY A 27 -9.97 24.17 12.17
N ILE A 28 -9.57 23.99 10.91
CA ILE A 28 -8.22 24.26 10.42
C ILE A 28 -8.11 25.74 10.08
N GLY A 29 -7.31 26.48 10.84
CA GLY A 29 -7.09 27.91 10.64
C GLY A 29 -5.98 28.22 9.64
N ASN A 30 -4.93 27.38 9.58
CA ASN A 30 -3.77 27.61 8.73
C ASN A 30 -3.31 26.31 8.05
N ILE A 31 -2.87 26.43 6.80
CA ILE A 31 -2.19 25.37 6.05
C ILE A 31 -0.74 25.79 5.89
N LYS A 32 0.19 24.93 6.32
CA LYS A 32 1.62 25.14 6.18
C LYS A 32 2.20 24.11 5.24
N LEU A 33 2.70 24.54 4.09
CA LEU A 33 3.48 23.72 3.19
C LEU A 33 4.94 23.73 3.66
N ILE A 34 5.54 22.56 3.79
CA ILE A 34 6.95 22.41 4.16
C ILE A 34 7.59 21.53 3.10
N LYS A 35 8.59 22.05 2.38
CA LYS A 35 9.35 21.30 1.37
C LYS A 35 10.82 21.28 1.76
N ILE A 36 11.52 20.20 1.43
CA ILE A 36 12.97 20.10 1.57
C ILE A 36 13.57 20.13 0.17
N GLU A 37 14.30 21.19 -0.17
CA GLU A 37 14.95 21.37 -1.47
C GLU A 37 16.40 21.80 -1.26
N ASN A 38 17.36 21.07 -1.83
CA ASN A 38 18.81 21.35 -1.69
C ASN A 38 19.25 21.55 -0.21
N ASP A 39 18.81 20.65 0.67
CA ASP A 39 19.04 20.69 2.13
C ASP A 39 18.47 21.92 2.84
N GLN A 40 17.59 22.68 2.19
CA GLN A 40 16.89 23.83 2.76
C GLN A 40 15.42 23.54 2.98
N ILE A 41 14.90 24.02 4.11
CA ILE A 41 13.46 23.95 4.42
C ILE A 41 12.78 25.18 3.83
N ILE A 42 11.95 24.97 2.82
CA ILE A 42 11.09 25.99 2.21
C ILE A 42 9.70 25.89 2.86
N GLN A 43 9.15 27.02 3.28
CA GLN A 43 7.83 27.09 3.92
C GLN A 43 6.93 28.10 3.23
N GLU A 44 5.70 27.68 2.95
CA GLU A 44 4.64 28.54 2.46
C GLU A 44 3.44 28.40 3.40
N GLU A 45 2.74 29.49 3.69
CA GLU A 45 1.58 29.49 4.60
C GLU A 45 0.36 30.06 3.90
N VAL A 46 -0.78 29.38 4.08
CA VAL A 46 -2.09 29.83 3.62
C VAL A 46 -3.00 29.93 4.83
N SER A 47 -3.28 31.17 5.23
CA SER A 47 -4.24 31.44 6.30
C SER A 47 -5.67 31.29 5.76
N LEU A 48 -6.47 30.49 6.47
CA LEU A 48 -7.90 30.31 6.19
C LEU A 48 -8.74 31.22 7.09
N PHE A 49 -8.32 31.39 8.35
CA PHE A 49 -8.83 32.37 9.33
C PHE A 49 -7.90 32.46 10.55
N GLU A 50 -8.15 33.44 11.43
CA GLU A 50 -7.23 33.88 12.48
C GLU A 50 -6.93 32.83 13.58
N TYR A 51 -7.86 31.91 13.84
CA TYR A 51 -7.76 30.94 14.93
C TYR A 51 -7.91 29.50 14.41
N GLY A 52 -7.47 28.50 15.17
CA GLY A 52 -7.72 27.09 14.85
C GLY A 52 -6.45 26.24 14.71
N LYS A 53 -6.65 25.01 14.25
CA LYS A 53 -5.61 23.98 14.07
C LYS A 53 -4.71 24.35 12.88
N GLU A 54 -3.49 23.80 12.88
CA GLU A 54 -2.56 23.91 11.77
C GLU A 54 -2.47 22.59 11.01
N LEU A 55 -2.71 22.62 9.70
CA LEU A 55 -2.46 21.48 8.82
C LEU A 55 -1.09 21.66 8.17
N ARG A 56 -0.13 20.81 8.49
CA ARG A 56 1.21 20.81 7.89
C ARG A 56 1.28 19.75 6.79
N LEU A 57 1.57 20.18 5.57
CA LEU A 57 1.76 19.34 4.40
C LEU A 57 3.26 19.29 4.10
N ILE A 58 3.88 18.19 4.50
CA ILE A 58 5.33 18.03 4.53
C ILE A 58 5.77 17.17 3.35
N ASN A 59 6.60 17.73 2.48
CA ASN A 59 7.25 17.05 1.38
C ASN A 59 8.75 16.90 1.68
N PRO A 60 9.17 15.77 2.25
CA PRO A 60 10.58 15.50 2.52
C PRO A 60 11.28 14.81 1.34
N PHE A 61 10.63 14.66 0.18
CA PHE A 61 11.14 13.84 -0.91
C PHE A 61 12.11 14.60 -1.83
N PRO A 62 13.08 13.89 -2.46
CA PRO A 62 13.31 12.44 -2.41
C PRO A 62 13.94 11.99 -1.08
N LEU A 63 13.53 10.82 -0.60
CA LEU A 63 14.13 10.13 0.56
C LEU A 63 14.92 8.91 0.09
N ASP A 64 16.03 8.61 0.75
CA ASP A 64 16.65 7.30 0.57
C ASP A 64 15.80 6.18 1.23
N GLN A 65 16.10 4.92 0.92
CA GLN A 65 15.32 3.78 1.42
C GLN A 65 15.34 3.69 2.96
N LYS A 66 16.46 4.03 3.60
CA LYS A 66 16.62 3.95 5.06
C LYS A 66 15.80 5.04 5.74
N GLU A 67 15.81 6.25 5.21
CA GLU A 67 15.01 7.37 5.68
C GLU A 67 13.52 7.10 5.48
N PHE A 68 13.14 6.57 4.32
CA PHE A 68 11.76 6.17 4.05
C PHE A 68 11.27 5.10 5.03
N TYR A 69 12.07 4.08 5.33
CA TYR A 69 11.72 3.05 6.33
C TYR A 69 11.69 3.59 7.75
N THR A 70 12.59 4.50 8.07
CA THR A 70 12.56 5.22 9.35
C THR A 70 11.26 5.98 9.48
N LEU A 71 10.84 6.70 8.42
CA LEU A 71 9.58 7.42 8.40
C LEU A 71 8.37 6.48 8.53
N LEU A 72 8.34 5.40 7.76
CA LEU A 72 7.25 4.42 7.77
C LEU A 72 7.10 3.72 9.13
N SER A 73 8.21 3.48 9.83
CA SER A 73 8.19 2.90 11.18
C SER A 73 7.64 3.85 12.25
N HIS A 74 7.67 5.17 12.04
CA HIS A 74 7.17 6.18 13.00
C HIS A 74 5.87 6.86 12.57
N THR A 75 5.34 6.56 11.38
CA THR A 75 4.07 7.13 10.93
C THR A 75 2.87 6.47 11.60
N ASN A 76 1.72 7.14 11.50
CA ASN A 76 0.44 6.61 11.96
C ASN A 76 0.12 5.27 11.27
N PRO A 77 -0.79 4.45 11.83
CA PRO A 77 -1.15 3.16 11.25
C PRO A 77 -1.60 3.24 9.78
N LEU A 78 -2.15 4.37 9.34
CA LEU A 78 -2.61 4.60 7.97
C LEU A 78 -1.50 5.15 7.07
N VAL A 79 -1.23 4.48 5.94
CA VAL A 79 -0.22 4.91 4.95
C VAL A 79 -0.80 4.94 3.55
N ALA A 80 -0.65 6.08 2.86
CA ALA A 80 -1.04 6.19 1.45
C ALA A 80 -0.09 5.39 0.55
N CYS A 81 -0.65 4.57 -0.33
CA CYS A 81 0.09 3.64 -1.19
C CYS A 81 -0.34 3.82 -2.64
N THR A 82 0.54 4.27 -3.54
CA THR A 82 0.21 4.57 -4.94
C THR A 82 0.46 3.40 -5.90
N GLY A 83 1.37 2.49 -5.54
CA GLY A 83 1.79 1.34 -6.36
C GLY A 83 1.85 0.03 -5.60
N ASP A 84 2.00 -1.07 -6.33
CA ASP A 84 2.08 -2.41 -5.74
C ASP A 84 3.26 -2.52 -4.77
N HIS A 85 4.40 -1.91 -5.08
CA HIS A 85 5.57 -1.87 -4.19
C HIS A 85 5.26 -1.15 -2.86
N SER A 86 4.69 0.04 -2.91
CA SER A 86 4.31 0.80 -1.69
C SER A 86 3.29 0.06 -0.82
N LEU A 87 2.42 -0.74 -1.45
CA LEU A 87 1.48 -1.60 -0.72
C LEU A 87 2.22 -2.73 0.00
N SER A 88 3.14 -3.41 -0.69
CA SER A 88 3.98 -4.44 -0.07
C SER A 88 4.81 -3.88 1.09
N GLU A 89 5.33 -2.67 0.97
CA GLU A 89 6.06 -1.99 2.05
C GLU A 89 5.14 -1.68 3.22
N ALA A 90 3.97 -1.07 3.00
CA ALA A 90 3.01 -0.79 4.07
C ALA A 90 2.63 -2.07 4.84
N ILE A 91 2.31 -3.16 4.12
CA ILE A 91 2.00 -4.48 4.71
C ILE A 91 3.21 -5.02 5.49
N SER A 92 4.42 -4.91 4.95
CA SER A 92 5.64 -5.39 5.60
C SER A 92 5.89 -4.70 6.95
N PHE A 93 5.63 -3.39 7.01
CA PHE A 93 5.72 -2.55 8.22
C PHE A 93 4.46 -2.58 9.10
N ASP A 94 3.50 -3.43 8.77
CA ASP A 94 2.26 -3.58 9.54
C ASP A 94 1.49 -2.25 9.65
N ARG A 95 1.39 -1.57 8.52
CA ARG A 95 0.65 -0.32 8.31
C ARG A 95 -0.56 -0.58 7.42
N LEU A 96 -1.72 -0.11 7.86
CA LEU A 96 -2.99 -0.16 7.14
C LEU A 96 -2.88 0.69 5.86
N PRO A 97 -3.01 0.08 4.66
CA PRO A 97 -2.81 0.82 3.42
C PRO A 97 -4.06 1.60 3.02
N PHE A 98 -3.92 2.91 2.83
CA PHE A 98 -4.81 3.73 2.02
C PHE A 98 -4.39 3.58 0.55
N TYR A 99 -4.86 2.52 -0.10
CA TYR A 99 -4.40 2.13 -1.42
C TYR A 99 -5.04 2.95 -2.54
N GLU A 100 -4.22 3.55 -3.39
CA GLU A 100 -4.65 4.18 -4.63
C GLU A 100 -5.11 3.11 -5.62
N LEU A 101 -6.42 3.08 -5.81
CA LEU A 101 -7.06 2.20 -6.75
C LEU A 101 -6.93 2.76 -8.16
N ARG A 102 -6.65 1.84 -9.07
CA ARG A 102 -6.57 2.08 -10.51
C ARG A 102 -7.36 1.00 -11.24
N ASP A 103 -7.73 1.24 -12.49
CA ASP A 103 -8.54 0.30 -13.28
C ASP A 103 -7.95 -1.13 -13.31
N MET A 104 -6.64 -1.23 -13.51
CA MET A 104 -5.94 -2.52 -13.53
C MET A 104 -5.87 -3.22 -12.16
N LYS A 105 -6.19 -2.51 -11.07
CA LYS A 105 -6.12 -3.00 -9.68
C LYS A 105 -7.49 -3.41 -9.11
N LEU A 106 -8.58 -3.32 -9.88
CA LEU A 106 -9.93 -3.63 -9.39
C LEU A 106 -10.09 -5.10 -8.96
N ALA A 107 -9.49 -6.03 -9.70
CA ALA A 107 -9.49 -7.45 -9.34
C ALA A 107 -8.70 -7.69 -8.04
N PHE A 108 -7.55 -7.03 -7.90
CA PHE A 108 -6.74 -7.07 -6.69
C PHE A 108 -7.54 -6.59 -5.47
N GLN A 109 -8.22 -5.44 -5.57
CA GLN A 109 -9.03 -4.92 -4.46
C GLN A 109 -10.20 -5.83 -4.09
N THR A 110 -10.82 -6.47 -5.08
CA THR A 110 -11.91 -7.44 -4.84
C THR A 110 -11.38 -8.64 -4.04
N ASN A 111 -10.20 -9.15 -4.40
CA ASN A 111 -9.53 -10.22 -3.65
C ASN A 111 -9.16 -9.77 -2.23
N LEU A 112 -8.69 -8.53 -2.06
CA LEU A 112 -8.35 -7.97 -0.75
C LEU A 112 -9.58 -7.88 0.17
N ILE A 113 -10.74 -7.46 -0.36
CA ILE A 113 -12.02 -7.47 0.36
C ILE A 113 -12.41 -8.90 0.76
N ALA A 114 -12.26 -9.86 -0.15
CA ALA A 114 -12.56 -11.28 0.11
C ALA A 114 -11.62 -11.89 1.16
N LEU A 115 -10.35 -11.49 1.20
CA LEU A 115 -9.41 -11.91 2.25
C LEU A 115 -9.77 -11.29 3.60
N ALA A 116 -10.14 -10.00 3.62
CA ALA A 116 -10.59 -9.33 4.84
C ALA A 116 -11.82 -10.02 5.46
N GLU A 117 -12.73 -10.56 4.64
CA GLU A 117 -13.87 -11.37 5.10
C GLU A 117 -13.46 -12.66 5.80
N ARG A 118 -12.32 -13.26 5.44
CA ARG A 118 -11.85 -14.53 6.04
C ARG A 118 -11.23 -14.34 7.41
N VAL A 119 -10.63 -13.18 7.66
CA VAL A 119 -9.92 -12.88 8.92
C VAL A 119 -10.74 -12.04 9.89
N GLY A 120 -11.71 -11.27 9.36
CA GLY A 120 -12.56 -10.41 10.18
C GLY A 120 -13.54 -11.20 11.04
N LYS A 121 -13.93 -10.60 12.16
CA LYS A 121 -15.03 -11.09 13.00
C LYS A 121 -16.17 -10.09 12.89
N ALA A 122 -17.41 -10.55 13.01
CA ALA A 122 -18.52 -9.62 12.94
C ALA A 122 -18.43 -8.56 14.08
N PRO A 123 -18.57 -7.26 13.78
CA PRO A 123 -18.78 -6.67 12.45
C PRO A 123 -17.46 -6.47 11.68
N PHE A 124 -17.42 -6.90 10.40
CA PHE A 124 -16.23 -6.89 9.55
C PHE A 124 -15.71 -5.47 9.20
N TYR A 125 -15.00 -4.81 10.11
CA TYR A 125 -14.52 -3.43 9.98
C TYR A 125 -13.57 -3.25 8.79
N LEU A 126 -12.61 -4.16 8.61
CA LEU A 126 -11.61 -4.13 7.55
C LEU A 126 -12.22 -4.33 6.16
N LYS A 127 -13.18 -5.26 6.04
CA LYS A 127 -13.97 -5.43 4.83
C LYS A 127 -14.68 -4.12 4.48
N GLN A 128 -15.32 -3.49 5.47
CA GLN A 128 -16.04 -2.25 5.26
C GLN A 128 -15.09 -1.11 4.87
N TYR A 129 -13.92 -1.03 5.49
CA TYR A 129 -12.85 -0.09 5.14
C TYR A 129 -12.43 -0.22 3.67
N PHE A 130 -12.11 -1.44 3.21
CA PHE A 130 -11.75 -1.67 1.81
C PHE A 130 -12.89 -1.41 0.82
N LYS A 131 -14.14 -1.63 1.21
CA LYS A 131 -15.31 -1.26 0.41
C LYS A 131 -15.50 0.25 0.29
N GLU A 132 -15.23 1.01 1.35
CA GLU A 132 -15.32 2.47 1.28
C GLU A 132 -14.16 3.07 0.49
N LEU A 133 -12.93 2.55 0.61
CA LEU A 133 -11.83 2.93 -0.28
C LEU A 133 -12.20 2.70 -1.75
N PHE A 134 -12.82 1.57 -2.06
CA PHE A 134 -13.31 1.27 -3.41
C PHE A 134 -14.35 2.28 -3.92
N LYS A 135 -15.14 2.90 -3.04
CA LYS A 135 -16.13 3.92 -3.43
C LYS A 135 -15.52 5.28 -3.70
N ILE A 136 -14.33 5.55 -3.14
CA ILE A 136 -13.54 6.77 -3.38
C ILE A 136 -12.89 6.74 -4.76
N TYR A 137 -12.60 5.54 -5.28
CA TYR A 137 -12.11 5.37 -6.64
C TYR A 137 -13.07 5.97 -7.68
N ASP A 138 -12.51 6.79 -8.57
CA ASP A 138 -13.20 7.30 -9.73
C ASP A 138 -12.26 7.25 -10.93
N ARG A 139 -12.63 6.48 -11.97
CA ARG A 139 -11.87 6.40 -13.23
C ARG A 139 -11.66 7.79 -13.86
N ASN A 140 -12.57 8.73 -13.64
CA ASN A 140 -12.45 10.09 -14.15
C ASN A 140 -11.35 10.89 -13.41
N GLN A 141 -10.99 10.55 -12.17
CA GLN A 141 -9.91 11.23 -11.44
C GLN A 141 -8.55 11.02 -12.10
N GLU A 142 -8.22 9.81 -12.55
CA GLU A 142 -6.94 9.55 -13.22
C GLU A 142 -6.78 10.44 -14.47
N ARG A 143 -7.81 10.46 -15.31
CA ARG A 143 -7.84 11.31 -16.50
C ARG A 143 -7.70 12.80 -16.15
N MET A 144 -8.35 13.24 -15.08
CA MET A 144 -8.30 14.63 -14.63
C MET A 144 -6.93 15.04 -14.11
N ILE A 145 -6.23 14.17 -13.38
CA ILE A 145 -4.86 14.42 -12.92
C ILE A 145 -3.90 14.58 -14.10
N ASP A 146 -4.04 13.74 -15.13
CA ASP A 146 -3.22 13.83 -16.34
C ASP A 146 -3.48 15.11 -17.14
N LEU A 147 -4.74 15.53 -17.24
CA LEU A 147 -5.12 16.80 -17.87
C LEU A 147 -4.63 18.01 -17.05
N LEU A 148 -4.68 17.95 -15.72
CA LEU A 148 -4.20 19.01 -14.82
C LEU A 148 -2.72 19.34 -15.02
N LYS A 149 -1.88 18.33 -15.31
CA LYS A 149 -0.44 18.50 -15.56
C LYS A 149 -0.15 19.24 -16.86
N LYS A 150 -1.09 19.27 -17.79
CA LYS A 150 -0.94 19.86 -19.12
C LYS A 150 -1.92 21.00 -19.35
N TYR A 151 -2.65 21.43 -18.32
CA TYR A 151 -3.86 22.25 -18.48
C TYR A 151 -3.60 23.55 -19.25
N ASP A 152 -2.47 24.20 -18.97
CA ASP A 152 -2.08 25.45 -19.63
C ASP A 152 -1.70 25.24 -21.11
N ASP A 153 -1.33 24.00 -21.48
CA ASP A 153 -0.97 23.57 -22.83
C ASP A 153 -2.14 22.91 -23.59
N LEU A 154 -3.31 22.76 -22.97
CA LEU A 154 -4.48 22.11 -23.59
C LEU A 154 -5.14 23.02 -24.64
N PHE A 155 -5.65 22.42 -25.70
CA PHE A 155 -6.53 23.10 -26.65
C PHE A 155 -7.89 23.42 -26.00
N GLU A 156 -8.61 24.44 -26.50
CA GLU A 156 -9.91 24.86 -25.94
C GLU A 156 -10.95 23.73 -25.85
N MET A 157 -10.93 22.81 -26.81
CA MET A 157 -11.81 21.64 -26.77
C MET A 157 -11.45 20.69 -25.62
N GLU A 158 -10.17 20.50 -25.32
CA GLU A 158 -9.69 19.68 -24.21
C GLU A 158 -9.97 20.36 -22.85
N LYS A 159 -9.85 21.69 -22.78
CA LYS A 159 -10.29 22.47 -21.61
C LYS A 159 -11.80 22.32 -21.38
N ALA A 160 -12.62 22.27 -22.43
CA ALA A 160 -14.05 22.02 -22.29
C ALA A 160 -14.35 20.62 -21.74
N TYR A 161 -13.64 19.58 -22.22
CA TYR A 161 -13.74 18.23 -21.65
C TYR A 161 -13.29 18.18 -20.20
N TYR A 162 -12.16 18.83 -19.88
CA TYR A 162 -11.67 18.97 -18.50
C TYR A 162 -12.73 19.60 -17.60
N ASN A 163 -13.33 20.72 -18.00
CA ASN A 163 -14.36 21.41 -17.21
C ASN A 163 -15.60 20.53 -16.98
N ARG A 164 -16.00 19.75 -17.98
CA ARG A 164 -17.11 18.79 -17.83
C ARG A 164 -16.78 17.72 -16.80
N ASP A 165 -15.62 17.08 -16.93
CA ASP A 165 -15.20 15.99 -16.04
C ASP A 165 -14.92 16.53 -14.60
N PHE A 166 -14.43 17.77 -14.48
CA PHE A 166 -14.30 18.49 -13.20
C PHE A 166 -15.65 18.75 -12.52
N ASN A 167 -16.67 19.13 -13.31
CA ASN A 167 -18.01 19.34 -12.79
C ASN A 167 -18.69 18.02 -12.39
N ASP A 168 -18.44 16.92 -13.11
CA ASP A 168 -18.85 15.57 -12.69
C ASP A 168 -18.20 15.19 -11.34
N LEU A 169 -16.90 15.44 -11.19
CA LEU A 169 -16.19 15.24 -9.93
C LEU A 169 -16.81 16.06 -8.79
N LYS A 170 -17.15 17.34 -9.03
CA LYS A 170 -17.89 18.17 -8.09
C LYS A 170 -19.22 17.54 -7.70
N GLY A 171 -19.98 17.01 -8.67
CA GLY A 171 -21.23 16.28 -8.41
C GLY A 171 -21.06 15.04 -7.53
N LYS A 172 -19.88 14.40 -7.59
CA LYS A 172 -19.53 13.24 -6.76
C LYS A 172 -18.93 13.58 -5.40
N GLN A 173 -18.62 14.85 -5.11
CA GLN A 173 -18.00 15.25 -3.84
C GLN A 173 -18.77 14.75 -2.62
N PHE A 174 -20.11 14.81 -2.64
CA PHE A 174 -20.91 14.31 -1.53
C PHE A 174 -20.67 12.82 -1.24
N LYS A 175 -20.55 12.00 -2.28
CA LYS A 175 -20.24 10.57 -2.14
C LYS A 175 -18.83 10.37 -1.57
N LEU A 176 -17.84 11.11 -2.09
CA LEU A 176 -16.46 11.04 -1.62
C LEU A 176 -16.34 11.45 -0.15
N ILE A 177 -16.98 12.56 0.24
CA ILE A 177 -17.04 13.04 1.63
C ILE A 177 -17.69 11.97 2.51
N LYS A 178 -18.84 11.42 2.10
CA LYS A 178 -19.53 10.39 2.86
C LYS A 178 -18.65 9.16 3.09
N SER A 179 -18.02 8.62 2.05
CA SER A 179 -17.12 7.47 2.20
C SER A 179 -15.88 7.80 3.03
N SER A 180 -15.33 9.00 2.89
CA SER A 180 -14.19 9.47 3.71
C SER A 180 -14.55 9.58 5.19
N LEU A 181 -15.75 10.07 5.52
CA LEU A 181 -16.25 10.11 6.90
C LEU A 181 -16.46 8.70 7.47
N ILE A 182 -16.96 7.76 6.68
CA ILE A 182 -17.08 6.37 7.12
C ILE A 182 -15.69 5.78 7.40
N ILE A 183 -14.71 5.99 6.51
CA ILE A 183 -13.32 5.57 6.75
C ILE A 183 -12.77 6.21 8.01
N ALA A 184 -12.96 7.51 8.22
CA ALA A 184 -12.51 8.20 9.43
C ALA A 184 -13.10 7.58 10.70
N ASN A 185 -14.38 7.20 10.68
CA ASN A 185 -15.02 6.51 11.81
C ASN A 185 -14.46 5.10 12.02
N LEU A 186 -14.20 4.35 10.94
CA LEU A 186 -13.60 3.01 11.01
C LEU A 186 -12.18 3.06 11.59
N LEU A 187 -11.40 4.08 11.24
CA LEU A 187 -10.04 4.30 11.77
C LEU A 187 -10.01 4.55 13.28
N GLN A 188 -11.14 4.91 13.89
CA GLN A 188 -11.26 5.06 15.34
C GLN A 188 -11.62 3.75 16.05
N GLN A 189 -11.91 2.67 15.30
CA GLN A 189 -12.28 1.37 15.85
C GLN A 189 -11.00 0.53 16.02
N PRO A 190 -10.61 0.14 17.25
CA PRO A 190 -9.45 -0.73 17.47
C PRO A 190 -9.53 -2.04 16.69
N GLU A 191 -10.74 -2.57 16.52
CA GLU A 191 -11.01 -3.80 15.79
C GLU A 191 -10.56 -3.74 14.33
N LEU A 192 -10.57 -2.56 13.69
CA LEU A 192 -10.04 -2.41 12.34
C LEU A 192 -8.54 -2.76 12.29
N THR A 193 -7.80 -2.32 13.31
CA THR A 193 -6.35 -2.57 13.41
C THR A 193 -6.09 -4.05 13.73
N ASP A 194 -6.86 -4.64 14.64
CA ASP A 194 -6.76 -6.08 14.96
C ASP A 194 -7.06 -6.96 13.73
N GLU A 195 -8.12 -6.64 12.99
CA GLU A 195 -8.45 -7.36 11.75
C GLU A 195 -7.37 -7.18 10.68
N PHE A 196 -6.78 -5.99 10.59
CA PHE A 196 -5.68 -5.75 9.66
C PHE A 196 -4.43 -6.56 10.04
N HIS A 197 -4.07 -6.62 11.32
CA HIS A 197 -2.98 -7.46 11.79
C HIS A 197 -3.23 -8.94 11.46
N ALA A 198 -4.45 -9.43 11.68
CA ALA A 198 -4.83 -10.80 11.30
C ALA A 198 -4.71 -11.02 9.78
N LEU A 199 -5.16 -10.06 8.96
CA LEU A 199 -4.97 -10.11 7.50
C LEU A 199 -3.48 -10.16 7.13
N ASN A 200 -2.67 -9.31 7.76
CA ASN A 200 -1.25 -9.22 7.48
C ASN A 200 -0.53 -10.55 7.81
N GLN A 201 -0.87 -11.17 8.94
CA GLN A 201 -0.35 -12.49 9.30
C GLN A 201 -0.78 -13.56 8.29
N LEU A 202 -2.03 -13.52 7.80
CA LEU A 202 -2.49 -14.42 6.75
C LEU A 202 -1.69 -14.22 5.45
N ILE A 203 -1.49 -12.97 5.03
CA ILE A 203 -0.69 -12.64 3.83
C ILE A 203 0.75 -13.14 3.99
N LYS A 204 1.39 -12.86 5.12
CA LYS A 204 2.78 -13.27 5.39
C LYS A 204 2.94 -14.79 5.44
N SER A 205 1.99 -15.52 6.01
CA SER A 205 2.07 -16.97 6.16
C SER A 205 1.66 -17.77 4.92
N GLN A 206 0.72 -17.26 4.12
CA GLN A 206 0.14 -18.04 3.00
C GLN A 206 0.46 -17.48 1.61
N TYR A 207 0.85 -16.20 1.53
CA TYR A 207 1.04 -15.49 0.25
C TYR A 207 2.44 -14.87 0.12
N SER A 208 3.33 -15.09 1.08
CA SER A 208 4.73 -14.68 0.99
C SER A 208 5.52 -15.62 0.10
N PHE A 209 6.33 -15.06 -0.80
CA PHE A 209 7.30 -15.83 -1.58
C PHE A 209 8.61 -16.10 -0.81
N ASN A 210 8.77 -15.50 0.38
CA ASN A 210 10.04 -15.55 1.11
C ASN A 210 10.44 -16.98 1.48
N GLU A 211 9.51 -17.82 1.96
CA GLU A 211 9.81 -19.22 2.29
C GLU A 211 10.27 -20.00 1.06
N THR A 212 9.61 -19.81 -0.08
CA THR A 212 10.02 -20.40 -1.35
C THR A 212 11.41 -19.92 -1.76
N LEU A 213 11.69 -18.62 -1.64
CA LEU A 213 12.99 -18.05 -1.97
C LEU A 213 14.10 -18.58 -1.05
N ILE A 214 13.84 -18.66 0.26
CA ILE A 214 14.77 -19.23 1.25
C ILE A 214 15.09 -20.67 0.87
N CYS A 215 14.07 -21.50 0.63
CA CYS A 215 14.24 -22.88 0.18
C CYS A 215 15.08 -22.97 -1.10
N LEU A 216 14.85 -22.10 -2.09
CA LEU A 216 15.65 -22.08 -3.33
C LEU A 216 17.11 -21.71 -3.06
N VAL A 217 17.37 -20.72 -2.19
CA VAL A 217 18.75 -20.31 -1.83
C VAL A 217 19.46 -21.42 -1.06
N GLU A 218 18.81 -21.99 -0.04
CA GLU A 218 19.35 -23.10 0.76
C GLU A 218 19.65 -24.32 -0.13
N GLN A 219 18.75 -24.64 -1.06
CA GLN A 219 18.94 -25.69 -2.05
C GLN A 219 20.19 -25.42 -2.91
N GLN A 220 20.38 -24.20 -3.43
CA GLN A 220 21.58 -23.89 -4.21
C GLN A 220 22.87 -23.96 -3.38
N LEU A 221 22.84 -23.51 -2.12
CA LEU A 221 23.98 -23.66 -1.20
C LEU A 221 24.31 -25.13 -0.94
N ALA A 222 23.28 -25.97 -0.75
CA ALA A 222 23.43 -27.40 -0.60
C ALA A 222 24.02 -28.04 -1.87
N PHE A 223 23.57 -27.65 -3.07
CA PHE A 223 24.10 -28.15 -4.33
C PHE A 223 25.54 -27.73 -4.58
N SER A 224 25.90 -26.50 -4.20
CA SER A 224 27.29 -26.05 -4.28
C SER A 224 28.21 -26.86 -3.36
N SER A 225 27.70 -27.28 -2.20
CA SER A 225 28.45 -28.06 -1.21
C SER A 225 28.46 -29.56 -1.53
N CYS A 226 27.42 -30.06 -2.19
CA CYS A 226 27.24 -31.45 -2.56
C CYS A 226 26.66 -31.58 -3.99
N PRO A 227 27.50 -31.53 -5.04
CA PRO A 227 27.03 -31.62 -6.43
C PRO A 227 26.25 -32.92 -6.74
N ASP A 228 26.58 -34.02 -6.06
CA ASP A 228 25.86 -35.29 -6.18
C ASP A 228 24.38 -35.17 -5.79
N LEU A 229 24.06 -34.28 -4.84
CA LEU A 229 22.67 -34.04 -4.43
C LEU A 229 21.87 -33.39 -5.56
N LYS A 230 22.48 -32.45 -6.31
CA LYS A 230 21.87 -31.81 -7.48
C LYS A 230 21.53 -32.82 -8.57
N ASN A 231 22.48 -33.69 -8.90
CA ASN A 231 22.28 -34.74 -9.90
C ASN A 231 21.17 -35.71 -9.46
N PHE A 232 21.15 -36.08 -8.19
CA PHE A 232 20.12 -36.96 -7.63
C PHE A 232 18.73 -36.31 -7.66
N GLU A 233 18.63 -35.02 -7.34
CA GLU A 233 17.37 -34.29 -7.46
C GLU A 233 16.85 -34.27 -8.89
N GLN A 234 17.69 -33.93 -9.86
CA GLN A 234 17.30 -33.89 -11.28
C GLN A 234 16.78 -35.25 -11.77
N GLN A 235 17.46 -36.34 -11.40
CA GLN A 235 16.99 -37.70 -11.71
C GLN A 235 15.65 -38.03 -11.06
N THR A 236 15.45 -37.58 -9.82
CA THR A 236 14.19 -37.81 -9.09
C THR A 236 13.05 -37.00 -9.70
N GLN A 237 13.33 -35.75 -10.09
CA GLN A 237 12.40 -34.87 -10.79
C GLN A 237 11.99 -35.47 -12.14
N GLU A 238 12.94 -35.99 -12.92
CA GLU A 238 12.66 -36.65 -14.21
C GLU A 238 11.75 -37.87 -14.03
N LYS A 239 12.02 -38.72 -13.03
CA LYS A 239 11.17 -39.86 -12.69
C LYS A 239 9.75 -39.44 -12.30
N TYR A 240 9.61 -38.33 -11.56
CA TYR A 240 8.31 -37.80 -11.18
C TYR A 240 7.54 -37.26 -12.41
N LEU A 241 8.19 -36.43 -13.24
CA LEU A 241 7.58 -35.84 -14.44
C LEU A 241 7.17 -36.89 -15.47
N THR A 242 7.85 -38.03 -15.51
CA THR A 242 7.53 -39.17 -16.36
C THR A 242 6.56 -40.18 -15.72
N ASN A 243 5.98 -39.83 -14.56
CA ASN A 243 5.05 -40.67 -13.78
C ASN A 243 5.63 -42.04 -13.35
N GLN A 244 6.95 -42.19 -13.28
CA GLN A 244 7.61 -43.42 -12.78
C GLN A 244 7.57 -43.53 -11.26
N ILE A 245 7.50 -42.39 -10.58
CA ILE A 245 7.33 -42.28 -9.13
C ILE A 245 6.25 -41.25 -8.80
N THR A 246 5.62 -41.40 -7.63
CA THR A 246 4.68 -40.42 -7.08
C THR A 246 5.41 -39.27 -6.39
N LEU A 247 4.68 -38.19 -6.07
CA LEU A 247 5.23 -37.07 -5.29
C LEU A 247 5.74 -37.53 -3.91
N ILE A 248 5.00 -38.41 -3.23
CA ILE A 248 5.38 -38.95 -1.91
C ILE A 248 6.71 -39.71 -2.01
N GLN A 249 6.84 -40.59 -3.01
CA GLN A 249 8.09 -41.33 -3.24
C GLN A 249 9.26 -40.41 -3.59
N SER A 250 9.02 -39.33 -4.35
CA SER A 250 10.05 -38.33 -4.63
C SER A 250 10.57 -37.67 -3.34
N VAL A 251 9.65 -37.26 -2.46
CA VAL A 251 9.98 -36.67 -1.15
C VAL A 251 10.77 -37.65 -0.27
N GLU A 252 10.36 -38.91 -0.20
CA GLU A 252 11.06 -39.95 0.57
C GLU A 252 12.50 -40.16 0.06
N LEU A 253 12.68 -40.31 -1.26
CA LEU A 253 13.98 -40.51 -1.89
C LEU A 253 14.93 -39.34 -1.63
N LEU A 254 14.45 -38.10 -1.80
CA LEU A 254 15.24 -36.90 -1.53
C LEU A 254 15.60 -36.80 -0.05
N THR A 255 14.66 -37.08 0.85
CA THR A 255 14.87 -37.04 2.31
C THR A 255 15.94 -38.05 2.73
N GLU A 256 15.89 -39.28 2.22
CA GLU A 256 16.92 -40.29 2.50
C GLU A 256 18.29 -39.90 1.98
N LYS A 257 18.37 -39.33 0.77
CA LYS A 257 19.65 -38.87 0.19
C LYS A 257 20.24 -37.74 1.03
N ILE A 258 19.43 -36.77 1.42
CA ILE A 258 19.85 -35.64 2.27
C ILE A 258 20.39 -36.17 3.61
N LYS A 259 19.66 -37.08 4.28
CA LYS A 259 20.11 -37.70 5.54
C LYS A 259 21.47 -38.37 5.42
N LYS A 260 21.71 -39.11 4.33
CA LYS A 260 23.00 -39.78 4.10
C LYS A 260 24.15 -38.78 3.92
N VAL A 261 23.90 -37.68 3.21
CA VAL A 261 24.89 -36.62 2.99
C VAL A 261 25.21 -35.89 4.30
N THR A 262 24.19 -35.53 5.09
CA THR A 262 24.41 -34.83 6.37
C THR A 262 25.14 -35.68 7.40
N THR A 263 24.87 -37.00 7.47
CA THR A 263 25.62 -37.90 8.36
C THR A 263 27.07 -38.14 7.95
N ALA A 264 27.42 -37.91 6.68
CA ALA A 264 28.79 -38.12 6.18
C ALA A 264 29.71 -36.91 6.36
N THR A 265 29.14 -35.74 6.70
CA THR A 265 29.87 -34.46 6.76
C THR A 265 30.08 -33.95 8.19
N LEU A 266 29.51 -34.63 9.19
CA LEU A 266 29.70 -34.42 10.63
C LEU A 266 30.67 -35.47 11.19
#